data_AF-A0A927VCT7-F1
#
_entry.id   AF-A0A927VCT7-F1
#
_cell.length_a   1.000
_cell.length_b   1.000
_cell.length_c   1.000
_cell.angle_alpha   90.00
_cell.angle_beta   90.00
_cell.angle_gamma   90.00
#
_symmetry.space_group_name_H-M   'P 1'
#
loop_
_entity.id
_entity.type
_entity.pdbx_description
1 polymer ?
#
loop_
_entity_poly.entity_id
_entity_poly.type
_entity_poly.pdbx_seq_one_letter_code
_entity_poly.pdbx_strand_id
1 'polypeptide(L)'
;MRDDVIKMRMSLPQLQIIDEAELEEDREYLMQMYPAKARLIMVMVEDECDKLEYEGSPMFAPYPDKETILGISKKIFDRVTFDKGDITLKQLIDVLICNEICVRRNRYKRRRKFF
;
A
#
# COMPACT_ATOMS: atom_id res chain seq x y z
N MET A 1 11.36 -7.45 34.04
CA MET A 1 12.06 -8.00 32.86
C MET A 1 11.16 -8.25 31.65
N ARG A 2 10.03 -8.99 31.75
CA ARG A 2 9.10 -9.15 30.59
C ARG A 2 8.20 -7.93 30.37
N ASP A 3 7.85 -7.21 31.43
CA ASP A 3 7.02 -6.01 31.35
C ASP A 3 7.79 -4.81 30.75
N ASP A 4 9.11 -4.79 30.91
CA ASP A 4 9.99 -3.78 30.34
C ASP A 4 10.11 -3.92 28.81
N VAL A 5 10.10 -5.16 28.30
CA VAL A 5 10.07 -5.45 26.85
C VAL A 5 8.73 -5.02 26.23
N ILE A 6 7.62 -5.19 26.97
CA ILE A 6 6.29 -4.74 26.53
C ILE A 6 6.23 -3.21 26.54
N LYS A 7 6.74 -2.55 27.58
CA LYS A 7 6.89 -1.08 27.63
C LYS A 7 7.79 -0.55 26.51
N MET A 8 8.88 -1.23 26.20
CA MET A 8 9.80 -0.86 25.11
C MET A 8 9.16 -1.03 23.72
N ARG A 9 8.25 -1.99 23.56
CA ARG A 9 7.44 -2.17 22.35
C ARG A 9 6.35 -1.10 22.21
N MET A 10 5.91 -0.51 23.33
CA MET A 10 4.95 0.59 23.38
C MET A 10 5.61 1.98 23.29
N SER A 11 6.90 2.09 23.56
CA SER A 11 7.73 3.25 23.20
C SER A 11 8.21 3.12 21.76
N LEU A 12 7.28 3.02 20.81
CA LEU A 12 7.59 3.48 19.46
C LEU A 12 7.99 4.95 19.61
N PRO A 13 9.07 5.40 18.95
CA PRO A 13 9.48 6.80 19.02
C PRO A 13 8.24 7.64 18.72
N GLN A 14 8.08 8.71 19.51
CA GLN A 14 7.04 9.72 19.40
C GLN A 14 6.53 9.77 17.97
N LEU A 15 5.20 9.65 17.79
CA LEU A 15 4.52 10.03 16.55
C LEU A 15 5.28 11.24 16.00
N GLN A 16 6.11 11.05 14.98
CA GLN A 16 6.33 12.14 14.05
C GLN A 16 4.90 12.46 13.65
N ILE A 17 4.48 13.69 13.89
CA ILE A 17 3.26 14.20 13.28
C ILE A 17 3.62 14.15 11.79
N ILE A 18 3.36 13.00 11.19
CA ILE A 18 3.58 12.76 9.78
C ILE A 18 2.55 13.67 9.13
N ASP A 19 3.02 14.79 8.57
CA ASP A 19 2.15 15.65 7.80
C ASP A 19 1.67 14.86 6.58
N GLU A 20 0.38 14.54 6.55
CA GLU A 20 -0.21 13.80 5.44
C GLU A 20 -0.19 14.62 4.15
N ALA A 21 -0.13 15.95 4.23
CA ALA A 21 0.00 16.80 3.06
C ALA A 21 1.41 16.74 2.48
N GLU A 22 2.44 16.87 3.32
CA GLU A 22 3.85 16.77 2.90
C GLU A 22 4.16 15.40 2.28
N LEU A 23 3.65 14.32 2.90
CA LEU A 23 3.79 12.97 2.33
C LEU A 23 3.12 12.80 0.97
N GLU A 24 1.97 13.42 0.74
CA GLU A 24 1.27 13.34 -0.54
C GLU A 24 2.03 14.14 -1.61
N GLU A 25 2.53 15.32 -1.25
CA GLU A 25 3.34 16.15 -2.14
C GLU A 25 4.63 15.43 -2.57
N ASP A 26 5.36 14.83 -1.60
CA ASP A 26 6.53 14.01 -1.88
C ASP A 26 6.20 12.82 -2.77
N ARG A 27 5.06 12.16 -2.53
CA ARG A 27 4.60 11.02 -3.32
C ARG A 27 4.32 11.43 -4.77
N GLU A 28 3.60 12.52 -4.98
CA GLU A 28 3.32 13.06 -6.31
C GLU A 28 4.61 13.42 -7.06
N TYR A 29 5.58 14.06 -6.37
CA TYR A 29 6.87 14.39 -6.93
C TYR A 29 7.66 13.13 -7.35
N LEU A 30 7.72 12.11 -6.49
CA LEU A 30 8.40 10.84 -6.79
C LEU A 30 7.73 10.11 -7.96
N MET A 31 6.40 10.13 -8.05
CA MET A 31 5.66 9.53 -9.15
C MET A 31 6.00 10.18 -10.50
N GLN A 32 6.29 11.48 -10.55
CA GLN A 32 6.70 12.15 -11.79
C GLN A 32 8.03 11.60 -12.34
N MET A 33 8.93 11.15 -11.47
CA MET A 33 10.22 10.57 -11.85
C MET A 33 10.13 9.11 -12.31
N TYR A 34 8.97 8.46 -12.15
CA TYR A 34 8.80 7.08 -12.60
C TYR A 34 8.80 6.96 -14.13
N PRO A 35 9.35 5.87 -14.69
CA PRO A 35 9.22 5.57 -16.11
C PRO A 35 7.75 5.52 -16.55
N ALA A 36 7.46 5.90 -17.80
CA ALA A 36 6.09 6.02 -18.30
C ALA A 36 5.23 4.77 -18.07
N LYS A 37 5.79 3.58 -18.27
CA LYS A 37 5.09 2.30 -18.03
C LYS A 37 4.78 2.10 -16.55
N ALA A 38 5.70 2.42 -15.65
CA ALA A 38 5.50 2.30 -14.21
C ALA A 38 4.46 3.30 -13.69
N ARG A 39 4.42 4.53 -14.24
CA ARG A 39 3.37 5.51 -13.93
C ARG A 39 1.98 4.99 -14.33
N LEU A 40 1.84 4.44 -15.53
CA LEU A 40 0.56 3.85 -15.97
C LEU A 40 0.11 2.71 -15.05
N ILE A 41 1.04 1.84 -14.65
CA ILE A 41 0.77 0.76 -13.71
C ILE A 41 0.34 1.32 -12.36
N MET A 42 1.02 2.36 -11.85
CA MET A 42 0.69 2.98 -10.58
C MET A 42 -0.76 3.49 -10.57
N VAL A 43 -1.19 4.17 -11.63
CA VAL A 43 -2.60 4.62 -11.77
C VAL A 43 -3.57 3.43 -11.73
N MET A 44 -3.27 2.33 -12.43
CA MET A 44 -4.10 1.12 -12.37
C MET A 44 -4.12 0.49 -10.97
N VAL A 45 -3.02 0.57 -10.23
CA VAL A 45 -2.90 0.08 -8.85
C VAL A 45 -3.76 0.93 -7.91
N GLU A 46 -3.70 2.25 -8.04
CA GLU A 46 -4.55 3.19 -7.29
C GLU A 46 -6.03 2.91 -7.56
N ASP A 47 -6.43 2.80 -8.84
CA ASP A 47 -7.82 2.51 -9.24
C ASP A 47 -8.37 1.20 -8.64
N GLU A 48 -7.55 0.14 -8.59
CA GLU A 48 -7.96 -1.13 -7.99
C GLU A 48 -7.97 -1.07 -6.46
N CYS A 49 -7.09 -0.26 -5.85
CA CYS A 49 -7.09 -0.03 -4.41
C CYS A 49 -8.26 0.86 -3.97
N ASP A 50 -8.69 1.83 -4.78
CA ASP A 50 -9.83 2.72 -4.50
C ASP A 50 -11.12 1.93 -4.32
N LYS A 51 -11.30 0.88 -5.13
CA LYS A 51 -12.44 -0.06 -5.00
C LYS A 51 -12.46 -0.80 -3.66
N LEU A 52 -11.36 -0.81 -2.92
CA LEU A 52 -11.21 -1.44 -1.62
C LEU A 52 -11.28 -0.45 -0.46
N GLU A 53 -11.48 0.85 -0.70
CA GLU A 53 -11.67 1.87 0.33
C GLU A 53 -13.11 1.94 0.84
N TYR A 54 -13.59 0.83 1.41
CA TYR A 54 -14.89 0.77 2.08
C TYR A 54 -14.79 0.06 3.42
N GLU A 55 -15.76 0.30 4.30
CA GLU A 55 -15.79 -0.32 5.63
C GLU A 55 -16.03 -1.84 5.52
N GLY A 56 -15.22 -2.63 6.24
CA GLY A 56 -15.27 -4.10 6.14
C GLY A 56 -14.54 -4.68 4.92
N SER A 57 -13.84 -3.86 4.13
CA SER A 57 -13.02 -4.31 3.01
C SER A 57 -11.93 -5.31 3.45
N PRO A 58 -11.58 -6.29 2.59
CA PRO A 58 -10.40 -7.14 2.78
C PRO A 58 -9.12 -6.34 3.02
N MET A 59 -9.03 -5.13 2.45
CA MET A 59 -7.90 -4.21 2.66
C MET A 59 -7.73 -3.82 4.13
N PHE A 60 -8.80 -3.75 4.93
CA PHE A 60 -8.76 -3.33 6.34
C PHE A 60 -8.92 -4.50 7.33
N ALA A 61 -8.92 -5.75 6.85
CA ALA A 61 -8.91 -6.91 7.73
C ALA A 61 -7.71 -6.88 8.70
N PRO A 62 -7.84 -7.39 9.95
CA PRO A 62 -6.72 -7.45 10.89
C PRO A 62 -5.49 -8.14 10.28
N TYR A 63 -5.72 -9.22 9.52
CA TYR A 63 -4.73 -9.96 8.76
C TYR A 63 -5.20 -10.05 7.31
N PRO A 64 -4.65 -9.23 6.39
CA PRO A 64 -5.02 -9.30 4.98
C PRO A 64 -4.51 -10.61 4.38
N ASP A 65 -5.37 -11.29 3.63
CA ASP A 65 -5.03 -12.55 3.00
C ASP A 65 -4.12 -12.34 1.78
N LYS A 66 -3.11 -13.20 1.63
CA LYS A 66 -2.10 -13.08 0.57
C LYS A 66 -2.71 -13.31 -0.81
N GLU A 67 -3.61 -14.29 -0.95
CA GLU A 67 -4.21 -14.64 -2.24
C GLU A 67 -5.11 -13.51 -2.76
N THR A 68 -5.80 -12.79 -1.87
CA THR A 68 -6.59 -11.61 -2.27
C THR A 68 -5.72 -10.51 -2.86
N ILE A 69 -4.59 -10.18 -2.22
CA ILE A 69 -3.63 -9.17 -2.69
C ILE A 69 -3.00 -9.60 -4.02
N LEU A 70 -2.50 -10.83 -4.09
CA LEU A 70 -1.88 -11.37 -5.31
C LEU A 70 -2.88 -11.53 -6.46
N GLY A 71 -4.15 -11.79 -6.15
CA GLY A 71 -5.24 -11.83 -7.11
C GLY A 71 -5.47 -10.49 -7.79
N ILE A 72 -5.40 -9.37 -7.04
CA ILE A 72 -5.49 -8.01 -7.60
C ILE A 72 -4.28 -7.75 -8.50
N SER A 73 -3.08 -8.10 -8.03
CA SER A 73 -1.85 -7.97 -8.82
C SER A 73 -1.90 -8.72 -10.13
N LYS A 74 -2.42 -9.95 -10.11
CA LYS A 74 -2.63 -10.74 -11.31
C LYS A 74 -3.61 -10.08 -12.28
N LYS A 75 -4.73 -9.53 -11.79
CA LYS A 75 -5.69 -8.80 -12.62
C LYS A 75 -5.06 -7.59 -13.32
N ILE A 76 -4.19 -6.84 -12.63
CA ILE A 76 -3.49 -5.70 -13.22
C ILE A 76 -2.46 -6.19 -14.24
N PHE A 77 -1.67 -7.20 -13.90
CA PHE A 77 -0.69 -7.79 -14.81
C PHE A 77 -1.34 -8.27 -16.12
N ASP A 78 -2.46 -8.98 -16.03
CA ASP A 78 -3.23 -9.48 -17.19
C ASP A 78 -3.80 -8.35 -18.07
N ARG A 79 -3.99 -7.13 -17.54
CA ARG A 79 -4.41 -5.95 -18.31
C ARG A 79 -3.25 -5.23 -18.99
N VAL A 80 -2.07 -5.24 -18.36
CA VAL A 80 -0.89 -4.48 -18.81
C VAL A 80 -0.14 -5.22 -19.92
N THR A 81 -0.07 -6.55 -19.87
CA THR A 81 0.67 -7.35 -20.84
C THR A 81 -0.03 -8.66 -21.17
N PHE A 82 0.11 -9.12 -22.42
CA PHE A 82 -0.26 -10.48 -22.83
C PHE A 82 0.89 -11.48 -22.65
N ASP A 83 2.11 -10.98 -22.44
CA ASP A 83 3.29 -11.82 -22.19
C ASP A 83 3.33 -12.27 -20.73
N LYS A 84 2.97 -13.54 -20.50
CA LYS A 84 2.94 -14.16 -19.18
C LYS A 84 4.34 -14.50 -18.63
N GLY A 85 5.39 -14.32 -19.42
CA GLY A 85 6.78 -14.59 -19.03
C GLY A 85 7.48 -13.45 -18.30
N ASP A 86 6.88 -12.26 -18.24
CA ASP A 86 7.53 -11.07 -17.68
C ASP A 86 7.46 -11.03 -16.14
N ILE A 87 8.30 -11.86 -15.51
CA ILE A 87 8.38 -12.03 -14.05
C ILE A 87 8.73 -10.71 -13.36
N THR A 88 9.60 -9.89 -13.97
CA THR A 88 10.05 -8.62 -13.39
C THR A 88 8.91 -7.61 -13.28
N LEU A 89 8.08 -7.53 -14.32
CA LEU A 89 6.91 -6.68 -14.33
C LEU A 89 5.88 -7.13 -13.29
N LYS A 90 5.67 -8.44 -13.15
CA LYS A 90 4.77 -8.99 -12.12
C LYS A 90 5.26 -8.63 -10.72
N GLN A 91 6.56 -8.77 -10.46
CA GLN A 91 7.17 -8.40 -9.18
C GLN A 91 7.04 -6.90 -8.88
N LEU A 92 7.21 -6.05 -9.90
CA LEU A 92 7.00 -4.61 -9.76
C LEU A 92 5.56 -4.30 -9.33
N ILE A 93 4.56 -4.89 -10.01
CA ILE A 93 3.14 -4.71 -9.67
C ILE A 93 2.86 -5.21 -8.25
N ASP A 94 3.42 -6.36 -7.84
CA ASP A 94 3.27 -6.89 -6.48
C ASP A 94 3.77 -5.91 -5.42
N VAL A 95 4.95 -5.32 -5.64
CA VAL A 95 5.52 -4.34 -4.71
C VAL A 95 4.65 -3.07 -4.65
N LEU A 96 4.20 -2.56 -5.80
CA LEU A 96 3.37 -1.35 -5.87
C LEU A 96 2.04 -1.53 -5.13
N ILE A 97 1.35 -2.65 -5.34
CA ILE A 97 0.09 -2.94 -4.63
C ILE A 97 0.32 -3.10 -3.13
N CYS A 98 1.36 -3.84 -2.73
CA CYS A 98 1.67 -4.01 -1.32
C CYS A 98 1.94 -2.67 -0.64
N ASN A 99 2.69 -1.78 -1.30
CA ASN A 99 2.96 -0.43 -0.83
C ASN A 99 1.66 0.38 -0.68
N GLU A 100 0.84 0.43 -1.73
CA GLU A 100 -0.41 1.21 -1.76
C GLU A 100 -1.39 0.75 -0.67
N ILE A 101 -1.58 -0.56 -0.51
CA ILE A 101 -2.38 -1.15 0.59
C ILE A 101 -1.81 -0.78 1.95
N CYS A 102 -0.49 -0.83 2.12
CA CYS A 102 0.16 -0.46 3.39
C CYS A 102 -0.04 1.00 3.74
N VAL A 103 0.10 1.91 2.77
CA VAL A 103 -0.12 3.35 2.93
C VAL A 103 -1.56 3.60 3.39
N ARG A 104 -2.56 3.07 2.68
CA ARG A 104 -3.98 3.25 3.01
C ARG A 104 -4.36 2.64 4.36
N ARG A 105 -3.84 1.46 4.69
CA ARG A 105 -4.02 0.85 6.02
C ARG A 105 -3.42 1.69 7.14
N ASN A 106 -2.23 2.26 6.93
CA ASN A 106 -1.58 3.11 7.92
C ASN A 106 -2.37 4.42 8.09
N ARG A 107 -2.83 5.03 7.00
CA ARG A 107 -3.72 6.19 7.02
C ARG A 107 -5.00 5.92 7.82
N TYR A 108 -5.67 4.80 7.53
CA TYR A 108 -6.87 4.35 8.26
C TYR A 108 -6.61 4.17 9.76
N LYS A 109 -5.50 3.52 10.14
CA LYS A 109 -5.11 3.33 11.55
C LYS A 109 -4.79 4.66 12.25
N ARG A 110 -4.13 5.61 11.59
CA ARG A 110 -3.85 6.94 12.15
C ARG A 110 -5.16 7.65 12.45
N ARG A 111 -6.10 7.69 11.51
CA ARG A 111 -7.42 8.34 11.69
C ARG A 111 -8.23 7.75 12.84
N ARG A 112 -8.21 6.43 13.05
CA ARG A 112 -8.94 5.77 14.16
C ARG A 112 -8.31 5.90 15.54
N LYS A 113 -7.05 6.32 15.66
CA LYS A 113 -6.41 6.56 16.97
C LYS A 113 -6.87 7.86 17.63
N PHE A 114 -7.59 8.72 16.91
CA PHE A 114 -8.08 10.00 17.38
C PHE A 114 -9.58 9.99 17.74
N PHE A 115 -10.23 8.81 17.75
CA PHE A 115 -11.62 8.63 18.17
C PHE A 115 -11.73 7.60 19.30
#